data_AF-A0A7C1H3S4-F1
#
_entry.id   AF-A0A7C1H3S4-F1
#
_cell.length_a   1.000
_cell.length_b   1.000
_cell.length_c   1.000
_cell.angle_alpha   90.00
_cell.angle_beta   90.00
_cell.angle_gamma   90.00
#
_symmetry.space_group_name_H-M   'P 1'
#
loop_
_entity.id
_entity.type
_entity.pdbx_description
1 polymer ?
#
loop_
_entity_poly.entity_id
_entity_poly.type
_entity_poly.pdbx_seq_one_letter_code
_entity_poly.pdbx_strand_id
1 'polypeptide(L)'
;MHDRENETYSLRRAGGHGLSFGTNNSRDYLWSSMARDMNDVADISGIRHFIAGGQSMGSMTALNAAVMFPERIKALVLVTPSTIWETRAVQAVLYNAAAGIIKEKGLNRFVEMMRQRPLLPQWLLAAKPSDNEKYLRNIMEMNEKILPDILRGSALSDLPQRSNFKAPLIPTLILAWKDDPIHPLQSADILHK
;
A
#
# COMPACT_ATOMS: atom_id res chain seq x y z
N MET A 1 -32.66 16.50 -10.27
CA MET A 1 -31.95 15.25 -10.58
C MET A 1 -30.67 15.64 -11.30
N HIS A 2 -29.53 15.48 -10.66
CA HIS A 2 -28.21 15.70 -11.28
C HIS A 2 -27.51 14.34 -11.26
N ASP A 3 -27.17 13.84 -12.45
CA ASP A 3 -26.40 12.63 -12.65
C ASP A 3 -25.03 12.78 -11.98
N ARG A 4 -24.79 11.97 -10.95
CA ARG A 4 -23.47 11.77 -10.33
C ARG A 4 -22.87 10.45 -10.79
N GLU A 5 -22.80 10.25 -12.10
CA GLU A 5 -22.07 9.12 -12.66
C GLU A 5 -20.64 9.56 -12.97
N ASN A 6 -19.68 9.03 -12.20
CA ASN A 6 -18.21 9.18 -12.31
C ASN A 6 -17.54 10.29 -11.46
N GLU A 7 -17.84 10.35 -10.16
CA GLU A 7 -16.96 11.05 -9.21
C GLU A 7 -15.81 10.13 -8.76
N THR A 8 -14.56 10.53 -9.02
CA THR A 8 -13.38 9.89 -8.44
C THR A 8 -13.16 10.42 -7.03
N TYR A 9 -13.53 9.63 -6.03
CA TYR A 9 -13.18 9.93 -4.65
C TYR A 9 -11.75 9.43 -4.39
N SER A 10 -10.78 10.35 -4.33
CA SER A 10 -9.50 10.01 -3.71
C SER A 10 -9.79 9.81 -2.23
N LEU A 11 -9.59 8.59 -1.74
CA LEU A 11 -9.52 8.34 -0.29
C LEU A 11 -8.66 9.44 0.34
N ARG A 12 -9.09 9.93 1.50
CA ARG A 12 -8.15 10.48 2.47
C ARG A 12 -6.99 9.49 2.49
N ARG A 13 -5.79 9.98 2.12
CA ARG A 13 -4.57 9.16 1.99
C ARG A 13 -4.50 8.16 3.16
N ALA A 14 -3.99 6.94 2.93
CA ALA A 14 -3.85 5.94 3.99
C ALA A 14 -3.35 6.59 5.29
N GLY A 15 -3.90 6.21 6.45
CA GLY A 15 -3.58 6.85 7.73
C GLY A 15 -2.08 7.13 7.86
N GLY A 16 -1.73 8.36 8.26
CA GLY A 16 -0.34 8.80 8.40
C GLY A 16 0.44 9.09 7.11
N HIS A 17 -0.21 9.06 5.93
CA HIS A 17 0.34 9.63 4.68
C HIS A 17 -0.28 11.01 4.38
N GLY A 18 0.55 12.02 4.08
CA GLY A 18 0.09 13.38 3.77
C GLY A 18 -0.77 14.02 4.86
N LEU A 19 -1.98 14.49 4.50
CA LEU A 19 -2.87 15.25 5.39
C LEU A 19 -3.80 14.40 6.26
N SER A 20 -3.76 13.06 6.15
CA SER A 20 -4.59 12.20 6.97
C SER A 20 -4.00 12.04 8.38
N PHE A 21 -4.83 12.21 9.40
CA PHE A 21 -4.44 11.91 10.78
C PHE A 21 -3.97 10.45 10.88
N GLY A 22 -2.81 10.26 11.52
CA GLY A 22 -2.28 8.93 11.83
C GLY A 22 -2.41 8.63 13.31
N THR A 23 -2.52 7.36 13.64
CA THR A 23 -2.48 6.85 15.02
C THR A 23 -1.08 6.33 15.36
N ASN A 24 -0.78 6.22 16.65
CA ASN A 24 0.42 5.59 17.19
C ASN A 24 0.25 4.08 17.43
N ASN A 25 -0.72 3.46 16.77
CA ASN A 25 -1.01 2.03 16.88
C ASN A 25 -0.75 1.35 15.54
N SER A 26 0.32 0.57 15.48
CA SER A 26 0.69 -0.19 14.27
C SER A 26 -0.44 -1.08 13.71
N ARG A 27 -1.37 -1.55 14.54
CA ARG A 27 -2.48 -2.41 14.10
C ARG A 27 -3.51 -1.68 13.24
N ASP A 28 -3.52 -0.35 13.26
CA ASP A 28 -4.41 0.45 12.44
C ASP A 28 -3.91 0.50 10.98
N TYR A 29 -2.62 0.23 10.76
CA TYR A 29 -2.00 0.16 9.42
C TYR A 29 -1.93 -1.25 8.85
N LEU A 30 -2.68 -2.20 9.43
CA LEU A 30 -2.86 -3.51 8.79
C LEU A 30 -3.68 -3.34 7.51
N TRP A 31 -3.37 -4.09 6.44
CA TRP A 31 -4.16 -4.04 5.20
C TRP A 31 -5.66 -4.27 5.43
N SER A 32 -6.01 -5.17 6.37
CA SER A 32 -7.40 -5.43 6.74
C SER A 32 -8.04 -4.30 7.56
N SER A 33 -7.25 -3.55 8.36
CA SER A 33 -7.73 -2.37 9.08
C SER A 33 -8.00 -1.23 8.12
N MET A 34 -7.04 -0.92 7.23
CA MET A 34 -7.23 0.09 6.19
C MET A 34 -8.36 -0.28 5.21
N ALA A 35 -8.64 -1.56 5.00
CA ALA A 35 -9.77 -2.01 4.20
C ALA A 35 -11.12 -1.70 4.86
N ARG A 36 -11.20 -1.80 6.19
CA ARG A 36 -12.36 -1.35 6.97
C ARG A 36 -12.51 0.17 6.86
N ASP A 37 -11.42 0.91 7.05
CA ASP A 37 -11.44 2.37 6.90
C ASP A 37 -11.92 2.80 5.49
N MET A 38 -11.47 2.09 4.44
CA MET A 38 -11.92 2.32 3.07
C MET A 38 -13.44 2.10 2.93
N ASN A 39 -13.99 1.04 3.53
CA ASN A 39 -15.42 0.78 3.54
C ASN A 39 -16.19 1.84 4.35
N ASP A 40 -15.69 2.22 5.52
CA ASP A 40 -16.32 3.22 6.39
C ASP A 40 -16.40 4.60 5.69
N VAL A 41 -15.35 4.97 4.95
CA VAL A 41 -15.37 6.17 4.10
C VAL A 41 -16.44 6.07 3.02
N ALA A 42 -16.60 4.90 2.38
CA ALA A 42 -17.65 4.69 1.39
C ALA A 42 -19.05 4.81 2.03
N ASP A 43 -19.26 4.26 3.22
CA ASP A 43 -20.52 4.34 3.96
C ASP A 43 -20.87 5.78 4.33
N ILE A 44 -19.92 6.53 4.91
CA ILE A 44 -20.09 7.95 5.26
C ILE A 44 -20.37 8.79 4.01
N SER A 45 -19.81 8.41 2.86
CA SER A 45 -20.01 9.09 1.58
C SER A 45 -21.30 8.66 0.85
N GLY A 46 -22.06 7.70 1.39
CA GLY A 46 -23.26 7.16 0.74
C GLY A 46 -22.96 6.31 -0.51
N ILE A 47 -21.72 5.84 -0.68
CA ILE A 47 -21.26 5.06 -1.84
C ILE A 47 -21.51 3.58 -1.57
N ARG A 48 -22.58 3.05 -2.16
CA ARG A 48 -22.93 1.63 -2.01
C ARG A 48 -21.98 0.69 -2.77
N HIS A 49 -21.47 1.11 -3.91
CA HIS A 49 -20.58 0.28 -4.72
C HIS A 49 -19.46 1.13 -5.31
N PHE A 50 -18.25 0.58 -5.41
CA PHE A 50 -17.10 1.32 -5.93
C PHE A 50 -16.06 0.41 -6.58
N ILE A 51 -15.18 1.01 -7.38
CA ILE A 51 -13.95 0.37 -7.85
C ILE A 51 -12.86 0.72 -6.83
N ALA A 52 -12.15 -0.29 -6.35
CA ALA A 52 -11.07 -0.10 -5.40
C ALA A 52 -9.72 -0.31 -6.08
N GLY A 53 -8.72 0.45 -5.67
CA GLY A 53 -7.39 0.29 -6.21
C GLY A 53 -6.35 1.11 -5.48
N GLY A 54 -5.10 0.82 -5.79
CA GLY A 54 -3.98 1.53 -5.20
C GLY A 54 -2.66 0.93 -5.63
N GLN A 55 -1.58 1.52 -5.11
CA GLN A 55 -0.21 1.10 -5.35
C GLN A 55 0.40 0.53 -4.07
N SER A 56 1.16 -0.57 -4.17
CA SER A 56 1.84 -1.21 -3.04
C SER A 56 0.85 -1.54 -1.90
N MET A 57 1.04 -0.97 -0.72
CA MET A 57 0.11 -1.07 0.41
C MET A 57 -1.34 -0.78 0.01
N GLY A 58 -1.59 0.24 -0.83
CA GLY A 58 -2.94 0.57 -1.30
C GLY A 58 -3.59 -0.52 -2.16
N SER A 59 -2.79 -1.22 -2.98
CA SER A 59 -3.32 -2.38 -3.73
C SER A 59 -3.73 -3.52 -2.80
N MET A 60 -2.94 -3.79 -1.76
CA MET A 60 -3.24 -4.86 -0.82
C MET A 60 -4.41 -4.51 0.10
N THR A 61 -4.58 -3.23 0.44
CA THR A 61 -5.79 -2.71 1.10
C THR A 61 -7.02 -2.92 0.22
N ALA A 62 -6.96 -2.56 -1.07
CA ALA A 62 -8.07 -2.74 -1.99
C ALA A 62 -8.45 -4.23 -2.16
N LEU A 63 -7.45 -5.11 -2.26
CA LEU A 63 -7.67 -6.56 -2.31
C LEU A 63 -8.30 -7.09 -1.01
N ASN A 64 -7.84 -6.64 0.17
CA ASN A 64 -8.48 -6.99 1.43
C ASN A 64 -9.94 -6.50 1.49
N ALA A 65 -10.23 -5.29 1.00
CA ALA A 65 -11.59 -4.77 0.94
C ALA A 65 -12.49 -5.64 0.06
N ALA A 66 -12.00 -6.11 -1.10
CA ALA A 66 -12.75 -7.01 -1.97
C ALA A 66 -12.97 -8.41 -1.37
N VAL A 67 -12.05 -8.89 -0.54
CA VAL A 67 -12.23 -10.17 0.20
C VAL A 67 -13.24 -10.01 1.33
N MET A 68 -13.21 -8.89 2.05
CA MET A 68 -14.04 -8.65 3.24
C MET A 68 -15.46 -8.18 2.88
N PHE A 69 -15.60 -7.42 1.80
CA PHE A 69 -16.84 -6.77 1.37
C PHE A 69 -17.10 -7.01 -0.13
N PRO A 70 -17.15 -8.27 -0.60
CA PRO A 70 -17.23 -8.61 -2.02
C PRO A 70 -18.46 -8.01 -2.73
N GLU A 71 -19.55 -7.76 -2.01
CA GLU A 71 -20.76 -7.13 -2.52
C GLU A 71 -20.58 -5.65 -2.85
N ARG A 72 -19.58 -4.98 -2.26
CA ARG A 72 -19.30 -3.54 -2.42
C ARG A 72 -18.39 -3.24 -3.61
N ILE A 73 -17.45 -4.14 -3.91
CA ILE A 73 -16.39 -3.88 -4.88
C ILE A 73 -16.79 -4.36 -6.28
N LYS A 74 -16.80 -3.44 -7.26
CA LYS A 74 -17.15 -3.75 -8.66
C LYS A 74 -15.96 -4.18 -9.51
N ALA A 75 -14.77 -3.66 -9.21
CA ALA A 75 -13.52 -4.03 -9.87
C ALA A 75 -12.31 -3.63 -9.01
N LEU A 76 -11.15 -4.20 -9.33
CA LEU A 76 -9.87 -3.90 -8.69
C LEU A 76 -8.84 -3.34 -9.68
N VAL A 77 -8.03 -2.39 -9.19
CA VAL A 77 -6.79 -1.94 -9.86
C VAL A 77 -5.62 -2.08 -8.89
N LEU A 78 -4.78 -3.09 -9.12
CA LEU A 78 -3.65 -3.44 -8.25
C LEU A 78 -2.33 -3.03 -8.91
N VAL A 79 -1.71 -1.95 -8.43
CA VAL A 79 -0.45 -1.45 -8.96
C VAL A 79 0.71 -1.89 -8.04
N THR A 80 1.69 -2.60 -8.61
CA THR A 80 2.87 -3.16 -7.93
C THR A 80 2.51 -3.78 -6.58
N PRO A 81 1.71 -4.86 -6.56
CA PRO A 81 1.25 -5.48 -5.32
C PRO A 81 2.43 -5.88 -4.44
N SER A 82 2.28 -5.68 -3.13
CA SER A 82 3.31 -6.04 -2.15
C SER A 82 3.54 -7.56 -2.12
N THR A 83 4.68 -7.98 -1.58
CA THR A 83 4.95 -9.40 -1.28
C THR A 83 3.84 -10.00 -0.40
N ILE A 84 3.56 -11.29 -0.56
CA ILE A 84 2.52 -12.01 0.19
C ILE A 84 3.02 -13.37 0.68
N TRP A 85 2.43 -13.87 1.76
CA TRP A 85 2.70 -15.17 2.36
C TRP A 85 4.18 -15.43 2.63
N GLU A 86 4.74 -16.53 2.13
CA GLU A 86 6.09 -16.96 2.45
C GLU A 86 7.15 -15.93 2.02
N THR A 87 6.89 -15.19 0.94
CA THR A 87 7.80 -14.14 0.44
C THR A 87 7.79 -12.88 1.30
N ARG A 88 6.81 -12.75 2.20
CA ARG A 88 6.59 -11.54 3.00
C ARG A 88 7.55 -11.40 4.18
N ALA A 89 8.06 -12.53 4.70
CA ALA A 89 8.90 -12.57 5.90
C ALA A 89 10.14 -11.67 5.77
N VAL A 90 10.81 -11.69 4.60
CA VAL A 90 11.98 -10.84 4.33
C VAL A 90 11.61 -9.36 4.37
N GLN A 91 10.49 -8.98 3.75
CA GLN A 91 10.03 -7.59 3.71
C GLN A 91 9.60 -7.10 5.10
N ALA A 92 9.03 -7.97 5.93
CA ALA A 92 8.67 -7.65 7.32
C ALA A 92 9.90 -7.29 8.17
N VAL A 93 11.01 -8.03 8.00
CA VAL A 93 12.28 -7.71 8.66
C VAL A 93 12.79 -6.33 8.24
N LEU A 94 12.75 -6.03 6.94
CA LEU A 94 13.20 -4.73 6.41
C LEU A 94 12.35 -3.56 6.94
N TYR A 95 11.03 -3.72 7.01
CA TYR A 95 10.16 -2.69 7.58
C TYR A 95 10.38 -2.47 9.07
N ASN A 96 10.58 -3.53 9.86
CA ASN A 96 10.90 -3.40 11.28
C ASN A 96 12.26 -2.72 11.51
N ALA A 97 13.26 -3.05 10.69
CA ALA A 97 14.56 -2.38 10.74
C ALA A 97 14.45 -0.89 10.38
N ALA A 98 13.70 -0.54 9.32
CA ALA A 98 13.44 0.85 8.95
C ALA A 98 12.72 1.62 10.06
N ALA A 99 11.71 1.02 10.68
CA ALA A 99 10.99 1.61 11.82
C ALA A 99 11.92 1.86 13.03
N GLY A 100 12.86 0.95 13.30
CA GLY A 100 13.89 1.11 14.32
C GLY A 100 14.83 2.28 14.02
N ILE A 101 15.36 2.34 12.79
CA ILE A 101 16.26 3.41 12.35
C ILE A 101 15.59 4.78 12.47
N ILE A 102 14.34 4.92 12.02
CA ILE A 102 13.62 6.19 12.12
C ILE A 102 13.39 6.58 13.59
N LYS A 103 13.03 5.62 14.45
CA LYS A 103 12.82 5.89 15.88
C LYS A 103 14.10 6.30 16.61
N GLU A 104 15.24 5.71 16.24
CA GLU A 104 16.53 5.93 16.93
C GLU A 104 17.33 7.11 16.35
N LYS A 105 17.29 7.28 15.03
CA LYS A 105 18.19 8.19 14.28
C LYS A 105 17.45 9.29 13.52
N GLY A 106 16.12 9.23 13.50
CA GLY A 106 15.25 10.17 12.81
C GLY A 106 15.08 9.93 11.32
N LEU A 107 14.06 10.57 10.76
CA LEU A 107 13.64 10.42 9.36
C LEU A 107 14.72 10.88 8.37
N ASN A 108 15.38 12.01 8.65
CA ASN A 108 16.43 12.56 7.79
C ASN A 108 17.55 11.54 7.58
N ARG A 109 18.01 10.91 8.67
CA ARG A 109 19.09 9.93 8.61
C ARG A 109 18.69 8.68 7.85
N PHE A 110 17.45 8.23 8.03
CA PHE A 110 16.90 7.13 7.26
C PHE A 110 16.90 7.45 5.74
N VAL A 111 16.46 8.65 5.35
CA VAL A 111 16.44 9.07 3.94
C VAL A 111 17.84 9.19 3.35
N GLU A 112 18.83 9.69 4.10
CA GLU A 112 20.23 9.69 3.67
C GLU A 112 20.76 8.28 3.39
N MET A 113 20.40 7.30 4.23
CA MET A 113 20.77 5.89 4.02
C MET A 113 20.09 5.33 2.76
N MET A 114 18.81 5.62 2.58
CA MET A 114 18.04 5.19 1.41
C MET A 114 18.60 5.76 0.10
N ARG A 115 19.12 6.99 0.12
CA ARG A 115 19.76 7.64 -1.03
C ARG A 115 20.97 6.88 -1.58
N GLN A 116 21.63 6.05 -0.77
CA GLN A 116 22.80 5.26 -1.18
C GLN A 116 22.43 4.02 -2.01
N ARG A 117 21.14 3.74 -2.20
CA ARG A 117 20.65 2.59 -2.98
C ARG A 117 19.52 3.03 -3.92
N PRO A 118 19.47 2.56 -5.17
CA PRO A 118 18.34 2.86 -6.04
C PRO A 118 17.07 2.17 -5.52
N LEU A 119 16.00 2.95 -5.33
CA LEU A 119 14.69 2.48 -4.83
C LEU A 119 13.71 2.13 -5.94
N LEU A 120 14.06 2.51 -7.17
CA LEU A 120 13.29 2.28 -8.38
C LEU A 120 14.10 1.41 -9.34
N PRO A 121 13.45 0.65 -10.24
CA PRO A 121 14.14 -0.09 -11.28
C PRO A 121 15.08 0.79 -12.11
N GLN A 122 16.23 0.24 -12.49
CA GLN A 122 17.26 1.00 -13.23
C GLN A 122 16.72 1.58 -14.54
N TRP A 123 15.85 0.85 -15.25
CA TRP A 123 15.22 1.32 -16.48
C TRP A 123 14.31 2.53 -16.26
N LEU A 124 13.62 2.58 -15.12
CA LEU A 124 12.76 3.71 -14.76
C LEU A 124 13.60 4.93 -14.40
N LEU A 125 14.70 4.72 -13.67
CA LEU A 125 15.66 5.78 -13.35
C LEU A 125 16.34 6.33 -14.60
N ALA A 126 16.65 5.49 -15.59
CA ALA A 126 17.18 5.94 -16.87
C ALA A 126 16.18 6.82 -17.64
N ALA A 127 14.90 6.46 -17.63
CA ALA A 127 13.84 7.22 -18.29
C ALA A 127 13.41 8.48 -17.51
N LYS A 128 13.50 8.44 -16.18
CA LYS A 128 13.05 9.49 -15.25
C LYS A 128 14.05 9.69 -14.10
N PRO A 129 15.24 10.27 -14.35
CA PRO A 129 16.29 10.40 -13.34
C PRO A 129 15.87 11.17 -12.08
N SER A 130 14.93 12.11 -12.22
CA SER A 130 14.42 12.91 -11.10
C SER A 130 13.51 12.15 -10.13
N ASP A 131 13.01 10.97 -10.52
CA ASP A 131 11.92 10.31 -9.79
C ASP A 131 12.41 9.64 -8.50
N ASN A 132 13.68 9.25 -8.41
CA ASN A 132 14.26 8.80 -7.14
C ASN A 132 14.21 9.92 -6.08
N GLU A 133 14.58 11.14 -6.47
CA GLU A 133 14.56 12.28 -5.55
C GLU A 133 13.13 12.67 -5.18
N LYS A 134 12.18 12.60 -6.11
CA LYS A 134 10.75 12.79 -5.80
C LYS A 134 10.27 11.78 -4.78
N TYR A 135 10.64 10.52 -4.92
CA TYR A 135 10.27 9.46 -3.99
C TYR A 135 10.84 9.72 -2.59
N LEU A 136 12.12 10.09 -2.49
CA LEU A 136 12.75 10.45 -1.21
C LEU A 136 12.08 11.68 -0.57
N ARG A 137 11.73 12.72 -1.35
CA ARG A 137 10.98 13.88 -0.86
C ARG A 137 9.62 13.50 -0.30
N ASN A 138 8.88 12.62 -0.98
CA ASN A 138 7.58 12.16 -0.49
C ASN A 138 7.71 11.44 0.87
N ILE A 139 8.79 10.70 1.10
CA ILE A 139 9.08 10.08 2.41
C ILE A 139 9.37 11.15 3.46
N MET A 140 10.14 12.18 3.12
CA MET A 140 10.47 13.30 4.02
C MET A 140 9.25 14.12 4.45
N GLU A 141 8.21 14.16 3.62
CA GLU A 141 6.93 14.82 3.93
C GLU A 141 6.03 13.98 4.86
N MET A 142 6.39 12.73 5.14
CA MET A 142 5.63 11.88 6.06
C MET A 142 5.85 12.31 7.51
N ASN A 143 4.85 12.04 8.35
CA ASN A 143 4.96 12.31 9.77
C ASN A 143 5.95 11.33 10.44
N GLU A 144 7.13 11.83 10.79
CA GLU A 144 8.20 11.07 11.45
C GLU A 144 7.74 10.33 12.71
N LYS A 145 6.79 10.88 13.47
CA LYS A 145 6.28 10.23 14.68
C LYS A 145 5.39 9.02 14.39
N ILE A 146 4.80 8.97 13.19
CA ILE A 146 3.81 7.97 12.80
C ILE A 146 4.41 6.93 11.85
N LEU A 147 5.36 7.32 11.01
CA LEU A 147 6.00 6.44 10.02
C LEU A 147 6.54 5.13 10.62
N PRO A 148 7.18 5.09 11.81
CA PRO A 148 7.57 3.83 12.44
C PRO A 148 6.38 2.86 12.66
N ASP A 149 5.21 3.37 13.01
CA ASP A 149 4.03 2.55 13.26
C ASP A 149 3.36 2.09 11.95
N ILE A 150 3.39 2.93 10.90
CA ILE A 150 3.00 2.52 9.53
C ILE A 150 3.88 1.36 9.06
N LEU A 151 5.20 1.48 9.22
CA LEU A 151 6.14 0.44 8.82
C LEU A 151 5.95 -0.85 9.62
N ARG A 152 5.72 -0.75 10.94
CA ARG A 152 5.40 -1.93 11.77
C ARG A 152 4.08 -2.57 11.36
N GLY A 153 3.03 -1.79 11.10
CA GLY A 153 1.75 -2.32 10.60
C GLY A 153 1.90 -2.98 9.24
N SER A 154 2.71 -2.38 8.36
CA SER A 154 3.11 -2.98 7.10
C SER A 154 3.88 -4.29 7.32
N ALA A 155 4.76 -4.38 8.31
CA ALA A 155 5.48 -5.62 8.63
C ALA A 155 4.55 -6.73 9.16
N LEU A 156 3.48 -6.37 9.85
CA LEU A 156 2.47 -7.30 10.37
C LEU A 156 1.40 -7.68 9.34
N SER A 157 1.37 -7.01 8.18
CA SER A 157 0.34 -7.22 7.17
C SER A 157 0.67 -8.36 6.21
N ASP A 158 -0.34 -9.18 5.97
CA ASP A 158 -0.37 -10.18 4.91
C ASP A 158 -1.81 -10.40 4.45
N LEU A 159 -2.00 -11.17 3.37
CA LEU A 159 -3.30 -11.74 3.04
C LEU A 159 -3.71 -12.79 4.09
N PRO A 160 -5.01 -13.16 4.16
CA PRO A 160 -5.41 -14.37 4.86
C PRO A 160 -4.51 -15.55 4.52
N GLN A 161 -4.37 -16.49 5.47
CA GLN A 161 -3.55 -17.69 5.27
C GLN A 161 -3.87 -18.33 3.93
N ARG A 162 -2.84 -18.70 3.19
CA ARG A 162 -2.94 -19.17 1.80
C ARG A 162 -3.97 -20.29 1.60
N SER A 163 -4.06 -21.22 2.54
CA SER A 163 -5.03 -22.32 2.51
C SER A 163 -6.49 -21.87 2.61
N ASN A 164 -6.74 -20.70 3.18
CA ASN A 164 -8.07 -20.14 3.43
C ASN A 164 -8.36 -18.95 2.52
N PHE A 165 -7.39 -18.49 1.73
CA PHE A 165 -7.55 -17.36 0.83
C PHE A 165 -8.37 -17.77 -0.40
N LYS A 166 -9.46 -17.04 -0.64
CA LYS A 166 -10.24 -17.14 -1.87
C LYS A 166 -10.14 -15.81 -2.59
N ALA A 167 -9.60 -15.83 -3.81
CA ALA A 167 -9.53 -14.65 -4.63
C ALA A 167 -10.96 -14.15 -4.94
N PRO A 168 -11.23 -12.83 -4.84
CA PRO A 168 -12.50 -12.25 -5.25
C PRO A 168 -12.78 -12.51 -6.74
N LEU A 169 -13.99 -12.95 -7.07
CA LEU A 169 -14.43 -13.17 -8.46
C LEU A 169 -14.94 -11.88 -9.10
N ILE A 170 -14.05 -10.89 -9.24
CA ILE A 170 -14.36 -9.57 -9.80
C ILE A 170 -13.31 -9.15 -10.84
N PRO A 171 -13.70 -8.32 -11.84
CA PRO A 171 -12.75 -7.78 -12.80
C PRO A 171 -11.56 -7.11 -12.10
N THR A 172 -10.35 -7.54 -12.44
CA THR A 172 -9.13 -7.09 -11.77
C THR A 172 -8.06 -6.76 -12.80
N LEU A 173 -7.57 -5.52 -12.78
CA LEU A 173 -6.39 -5.08 -13.52
C LEU A 173 -5.17 -5.12 -12.59
N ILE A 174 -4.13 -5.87 -12.97
CA ILE A 174 -2.86 -5.92 -12.26
C ILE A 174 -1.80 -5.23 -13.11
N LEU A 175 -1.19 -4.17 -12.56
CA LEU A 175 -0.10 -3.42 -13.19
C LEU A 175 1.17 -3.68 -12.39
N ALA A 176 2.13 -4.40 -12.96
CA ALA A 176 3.41 -4.66 -12.33
C ALA A 176 4.53 -4.60 -13.36
N TRP A 177 5.77 -4.42 -12.91
CA TRP A 177 6.94 -4.36 -13.78
C TRP A 177 8.08 -5.21 -13.22
N LYS A 178 8.96 -5.64 -14.12
CA LYS A 178 10.19 -6.34 -13.78
C LYS A 178 11.22 -5.42 -13.12
N ASP A 179 12.20 -6.03 -12.49
CA ASP A 179 13.38 -5.37 -11.91
C ASP A 179 13.04 -4.39 -10.76
N ASP A 180 11.88 -4.57 -10.12
CA ASP A 180 11.51 -3.87 -8.88
C ASP A 180 12.01 -4.64 -7.65
N PRO A 181 12.98 -4.11 -6.90
CA PRO A 181 13.50 -4.79 -5.71
C PRO A 181 12.52 -4.75 -4.52
N ILE A 182 11.51 -3.87 -4.55
CA ILE A 182 10.51 -3.69 -3.49
C ILE A 182 9.24 -4.50 -3.80
N HIS A 183 8.85 -4.60 -5.07
CA HIS A 183 7.62 -5.27 -5.52
C HIS A 183 7.92 -6.30 -6.62
N PRO A 184 8.50 -7.47 -6.27
CA PRO A 184 8.81 -8.49 -7.25
C PRO A 184 7.54 -8.99 -7.96
N LEU A 185 7.66 -9.32 -9.25
CA LEU A 185 6.55 -9.78 -10.10
C LEU A 185 5.80 -10.99 -9.54
N GLN A 186 6.46 -11.81 -8.71
CA GLN A 186 5.90 -13.02 -8.13
C GLN A 186 4.54 -12.82 -7.47
N SER A 187 4.32 -11.72 -6.73
CA SER A 187 3.00 -11.44 -6.14
C SER A 187 1.94 -11.21 -7.19
N ALA A 188 2.26 -10.45 -8.25
CA ALA A 188 1.35 -10.20 -9.34
C ALA A 188 0.99 -11.50 -10.08
N ASP A 189 1.99 -12.36 -10.34
CA ASP A 189 1.79 -13.65 -11.00
C ASP A 189 0.94 -14.62 -10.17
N ILE A 190 1.09 -14.59 -8.84
CA ILE A 190 0.27 -15.38 -7.93
C ILE A 190 -1.19 -14.88 -7.94
N LEU A 191 -1.39 -13.57 -7.90
CA LEU A 191 -2.72 -12.95 -7.85
C LEU A 191 -3.47 -13.00 -9.19
N HIS A 192 -2.75 -13.15 -10.30
CA HIS A 192 -3.35 -13.28 -11.63
C HIS A 192 -3.97 -14.66 -11.90
N LYS A 193 -3.51 -15.69 -11.18
CA LYS A 193 -3.95 -17.08 -11.33
C LYS A 193 -5.24 -17.34 -10.55
#